data_AF-A0A1I7E8C4-F1
#
_entry.id   AF-A0A1I7E8C4-F1
#
_cell.length_a   1.000
_cell.length_b   1.000
_cell.length_c   1.000
_cell.angle_alpha   90.00
_cell.angle_beta   90.00
_cell.angle_gamma   90.00
#
_symmetry.space_group_name_H-M   'P 1'
#
loop_
_entity.id
_entity.type
_entity.pdbx_description
1 polymer ?
#
loop_
_entity_poly.entity_id
_entity_poly.type
_entity_poly.pdbx_seq_one_letter_code
_entity_poly.pdbx_strand_id
1 'polypeptide(L)'
;MKSDQEVLIDGYLSNSLTALQKQEFNKLMSEDQQFAEEVAFHEKMKVAIRLEERERLKARFNTLDPQSNTKKMWWYAAAAILFFGIMGWWGSAQFSRDSENLYYSYFEPYPNVVEPIVRSDAEQSGLSAQAFAWYEKGEYEKANDAFATLFEENQKAADLFYQAISLMALDRSAEAIPLLEQQKEEDSFYEAAQWYLALAYLKEGQESQARFCLERVREAGGFLSSQAIDLLNELDNTK
;
A
#
# COMPACT_ATOMS: atom_id res chain seq x y z
N MET A 1 28.59 1.29 22.66
CA MET A 1 27.42 0.77 23.41
C MET A 1 26.24 1.57 22.92
N LYS A 2 25.18 0.92 22.45
CA LYS A 2 23.93 1.62 22.12
C LYS A 2 23.32 2.18 23.39
N SER A 3 22.69 3.35 23.30
CA SER A 3 21.92 3.92 24.40
C SER A 3 20.75 3.00 24.75
N ASP A 4 20.32 2.96 26.01
CA ASP A 4 19.13 2.19 26.41
C ASP A 4 17.87 2.66 25.64
N GLN A 5 17.81 3.94 25.28
CA GLN A 5 16.78 4.51 24.41
C GLN A 5 16.87 3.98 22.97
N GLU A 6 18.06 3.93 22.38
CA GLU A 6 18.25 3.36 21.02
C GLU A 6 17.85 1.88 20.97
N VAL A 7 18.10 1.11 22.03
CA VAL A 7 17.68 -0.29 22.12
C VAL A 7 16.16 -0.42 22.13
N LEU A 8 15.47 0.50 22.81
CA LEU A 8 14.01 0.57 22.82
C LEU A 8 13.45 1.00 21.46
N ILE A 9 14.08 1.97 20.79
CA ILE A 9 13.68 2.41 19.44
C ILE A 9 13.89 1.29 18.43
N ASP A 10 15.07 0.69 18.39
CA ASP A 10 15.37 -0.44 17.49
C ASP A 10 14.45 -1.63 17.76
N GLY A 11 14.22 -1.92 19.04
CA GLY A 11 13.31 -2.98 19.47
C GLY A 11 11.87 -2.69 19.07
N TYR A 12 11.41 -1.45 19.17
CA TYR A 12 10.09 -1.01 18.72
C TYR A 12 9.94 -1.17 17.21
N LEU A 13 10.90 -0.64 16.44
CA LEU A 13 10.89 -0.70 14.98
C LEU A 13 11.01 -2.12 14.43
N SER A 14 11.59 -3.03 15.20
CA SER A 14 11.69 -4.46 14.87
C SER A 14 10.63 -5.33 15.56
N ASN A 15 9.72 -4.70 16.30
CA ASN A 15 8.77 -5.30 17.25
C ASN A 15 9.34 -6.49 18.04
N SER A 16 10.54 -6.30 18.59
CA SER A 16 11.25 -7.26 19.45
C SER A 16 11.26 -6.85 20.93
N LEU A 17 10.48 -5.83 21.31
CA LEU A 17 10.36 -5.39 22.70
C LEU A 17 9.68 -6.44 23.57
N THR A 18 10.30 -6.75 24.71
CA THR A 18 9.66 -7.50 25.79
C THR A 18 8.54 -6.68 26.45
N ALA A 19 7.64 -7.34 27.20
CA ALA A 19 6.54 -6.65 27.89
C ALA A 19 7.01 -5.49 28.80
N LEU A 20 8.12 -5.68 29.51
CA LEU A 20 8.72 -4.64 30.35
C LEU A 20 9.28 -3.47 29.53
N GLN A 21 9.94 -3.78 28.42
CA GLN A 21 10.47 -2.75 27.52
C GLN A 21 9.36 -1.99 26.79
N LYS A 22 8.25 -2.66 26.46
CA LYS A 22 7.08 -2.01 25.84
C LYS A 22 6.40 -1.05 26.80
N GLN A 23 6.32 -1.40 28.08
CA GLN A 23 5.83 -0.51 29.13
C GLN A 23 6.74 0.72 29.28
N GLU A 24 8.06 0.51 29.31
CA GLU A 24 9.04 1.61 29.40
C GLU A 24 9.02 2.50 28.16
N PHE A 25 8.95 1.89 26.97
CA PHE A 25 8.82 2.60 25.70
C PHE A 25 7.57 3.50 25.68
N ASN A 26 6.41 2.96 26.05
CA ASN A 26 5.15 3.73 26.08
C ASN A 26 5.21 4.88 27.09
N LYS A 27 5.83 4.64 28.26
CA LYS A 27 6.03 5.66 29.27
C LYS A 27 6.88 6.81 28.73
N LEU A 28 8.05 6.49 28.16
CA LEU A 28 8.94 7.47 27.53
C LEU A 28 8.25 8.18 26.37
N MET A 29 7.37 7.51 25.62
CA MET A 29 6.59 8.14 24.56
C MET A 29 5.57 9.17 25.03
N SER A 30 5.06 9.01 26.24
CA SER A 30 4.13 9.97 26.84
C SER A 30 4.81 11.07 27.66
N GLU A 31 5.99 10.79 28.23
CA GLU A 31 6.66 11.67 29.20
C GLU A 31 7.84 12.45 28.61
N ASP A 32 8.45 11.94 27.53
CA ASP A 32 9.64 12.52 26.91
C ASP A 32 9.39 12.86 25.43
N GLN A 33 9.19 14.15 25.17
CA GLN A 33 8.98 14.68 23.83
C GLN A 33 10.19 14.43 22.91
N GLN A 34 11.41 14.50 23.44
CA GLN A 34 12.62 14.31 22.64
C GLN A 34 12.74 12.87 22.16
N PHE A 35 12.39 11.91 23.03
CA PHE A 35 12.33 10.50 22.67
C PHE A 35 11.24 10.20 21.62
N ALA A 36 10.09 10.87 21.70
CA ALA A 36 9.02 10.75 20.68
C ALA A 36 9.44 11.28 19.31
N GLU A 37 10.12 12.42 19.27
CA GLU A 37 10.67 12.96 18.03
C GLU A 37 11.73 12.03 17.41
N GLU A 38 12.55 11.38 18.25
CA GLU A 38 13.57 10.44 17.82
C GLU A 38 12.97 9.13 17.26
N VAL A 39 11.93 8.58 17.89
CA VAL A 39 11.17 7.45 17.33
C VAL A 39 10.59 7.80 15.96
N ALA A 40 9.91 8.94 15.85
CA ALA A 40 9.31 9.38 14.59
C ALA A 40 10.36 9.60 13.49
N PHE A 41 11.56 10.09 13.85
CA PHE A 41 12.67 10.23 12.92
C PHE A 41 13.19 8.88 12.42
N HIS A 42 13.38 7.91 13.32
CA HIS A 42 13.84 6.58 12.93
C HIS A 42 12.81 5.81 12.10
N GLU A 43 11.52 5.97 12.37
CA GLU A 43 10.44 5.44 11.51
C GLU A 43 10.54 6.02 10.09
N LYS A 44 10.64 7.36 9.98
CA LYS A 44 10.79 8.06 8.70
C LYS A 44 12.01 7.58 7.93
N MET A 45 13.15 7.42 8.60
CA MET A 45 14.38 6.91 7.99
C MET A 45 14.22 5.47 7.45
N LYS A 46 13.61 4.58 8.24
CA LYS A 46 13.45 3.17 7.85
C LYS A 46 12.53 3.02 6.65
N VAL A 47 11.47 3.83 6.60
CA VAL A 47 10.56 3.91 5.46
C VAL A 47 11.27 4.47 4.24
N ALA A 48 12.00 5.59 4.38
CA ALA A 48 12.75 6.21 3.30
C ALA A 48 13.82 5.29 2.68
N ILE A 49 14.60 4.57 3.51
CA ILE A 49 15.62 3.63 3.03
C ILE A 49 14.98 2.51 2.20
N ARG A 50 13.86 1.95 2.65
CA ARG A 50 13.16 0.88 1.90
C ARG A 50 12.62 1.37 0.56
N LEU A 51 12.17 2.62 0.51
CA LEU A 51 11.63 3.20 -0.72
C LEU A 51 12.73 3.60 -1.70
N GLU A 52 13.89 4.06 -1.21
CA GLU A 52 15.08 4.23 -2.03
C GLU A 52 15.59 2.89 -2.60
N GLU A 53 15.62 1.84 -1.77
CA GLU A 53 15.94 0.49 -2.23
C GLU A 53 14.96 0.00 -3.29
N ARG A 54 13.66 0.29 -3.13
CA ARG A 54 12.61 -0.01 -4.10
C ARG A 54 12.81 0.72 -5.43
N GLU A 55 13.06 2.03 -5.41
CA GLU A 55 13.34 2.80 -6.64
C GLU A 55 14.58 2.28 -7.36
N ARG A 56 15.62 1.90 -6.61
CA ARG A 56 16.82 1.28 -7.16
C ARG A 56 16.55 -0.11 -7.77
N LEU A 57 15.64 -0.88 -7.17
CA LEU A 57 15.18 -2.18 -7.70
C LEU A 57 14.37 -1.99 -8.99
N LYS A 58 13.41 -1.06 -9.01
CA LYS A 58 12.63 -0.69 -10.21
C LYS A 58 13.53 -0.22 -11.35
N ALA A 59 14.50 0.65 -11.07
CA ALA A 59 15.47 1.11 -12.06
C ALA A 59 16.31 -0.04 -12.65
N ARG A 60 16.62 -1.08 -11.86
CA ARG A 60 17.27 -2.30 -12.37
C ARG A 60 16.34 -3.14 -13.25
N PHE A 61 15.06 -3.28 -12.88
CA PHE A 61 14.10 -4.04 -13.68
C PHE A 61 13.81 -3.40 -15.04
N ASN A 62 13.74 -2.06 -15.11
CA ASN A 62 13.54 -1.34 -16.39
C ASN A 62 14.73 -1.47 -17.36
N THR A 63 15.88 -2.01 -16.92
CA THR A 63 17.02 -2.33 -17.82
C THR A 63 16.97 -3.75 -18.39
N LEU A 64 15.97 -4.55 -18.04
CA LEU A 64 15.78 -5.93 -18.47
C LEU A 64 14.59 -6.06 -19.43
N ASP A 65 14.70 -5.50 -20.63
CA ASP A 65 13.77 -5.76 -21.74
C ASP A 65 14.24 -6.99 -22.54
N PRO A 66 13.50 -8.10 -22.60
CA PRO A 66 13.73 -9.13 -23.60
C PRO A 66 12.94 -8.77 -24.88
N GLN A 67 13.64 -8.27 -25.89
CA GLN A 67 13.10 -8.25 -27.25
C GLN A 67 12.79 -9.69 -27.70
N SER A 68 11.51 -10.02 -27.88
CA SER A 68 11.12 -11.22 -28.62
C SER A 68 10.23 -10.88 -29.80
N ASN A 69 10.83 -10.99 -30.99
CA ASN A 69 10.19 -10.97 -32.29
C ASN A 69 9.65 -12.36 -32.60
N THR A 70 8.33 -12.53 -32.76
CA THR A 70 7.79 -13.65 -33.55
C THR A 70 6.57 -13.21 -34.36
N LYS A 71 6.84 -12.78 -35.60
CA LYS A 71 5.85 -12.72 -36.68
C LYS A 71 5.47 -14.15 -37.08
N LYS A 72 4.20 -14.55 -36.88
CA LYS A 72 3.41 -15.51 -37.69
C LYS A 72 2.13 -15.92 -36.94
N MET A 73 1.10 -15.07 -36.96
CA MET A 73 -0.25 -15.42 -36.47
C MET A 73 -1.33 -14.56 -37.16
N TRP A 74 -1.20 -14.29 -38.47
CA TRP A 74 -2.02 -13.29 -39.16
C TRP A 74 -3.38 -13.79 -39.68
N TRP A 75 -3.73 -15.09 -39.58
CA TRP A 75 -4.96 -15.60 -40.21
C TRP A 75 -6.07 -16.05 -39.25
N TYR A 76 -5.86 -16.02 -37.93
CA TYR A 76 -6.94 -16.22 -36.95
C TYR A 76 -7.56 -14.90 -36.43
N ALA A 77 -7.03 -13.75 -36.84
CA ALA A 77 -7.41 -12.45 -36.31
C ALA A 77 -8.78 -11.92 -36.82
N ALA A 78 -9.20 -12.25 -38.04
CA ALA A 78 -10.34 -11.58 -38.67
C ALA A 78 -11.71 -11.87 -38.02
N ALA A 79 -11.92 -13.05 -37.44
CA ALA A 79 -13.20 -13.44 -36.83
C ALA A 79 -13.32 -13.00 -35.35
N ALA A 80 -12.21 -12.92 -34.62
CA ALA A 80 -12.20 -12.44 -33.23
C ALA A 80 -12.30 -10.90 -33.14
N ILE A 81 -11.79 -10.17 -34.14
CA ILE A 81 -11.83 -8.69 -34.22
C ILE A 81 -13.26 -8.15 -34.31
N LEU A 82 -14.20 -8.86 -34.92
CA LEU A 82 -15.59 -8.40 -35.02
C LEU A 82 -16.38 -8.63 -33.71
N PHE A 83 -16.10 -9.72 -32.99
CA PHE A 83 -16.79 -10.03 -31.75
C PHE A 83 -16.24 -9.23 -30.55
N PHE A 84 -14.91 -9.10 -30.42
CA PHE A 84 -14.29 -8.18 -29.47
C PHE A 84 -14.34 -6.72 -29.91
N GLY A 85 -14.56 -6.45 -31.20
CA GLY A 85 -14.70 -5.08 -31.70
C GLY A 85 -16.00 -4.43 -31.26
N ILE A 86 -17.11 -5.18 -31.14
CA ILE A 86 -18.40 -4.60 -30.72
C ILE A 86 -18.51 -4.54 -29.19
N MET A 87 -18.02 -5.57 -28.48
CA MET A 87 -17.95 -5.57 -27.00
C MET A 87 -16.88 -4.59 -26.49
N GLY A 88 -15.73 -4.56 -27.18
CA GLY A 88 -14.63 -3.65 -26.92
C GLY A 88 -14.97 -2.23 -27.30
N TRP A 89 -15.66 -1.92 -28.39
CA TRP A 89 -16.01 -0.53 -28.72
C TRP A 89 -17.04 0.08 -27.77
N TRP A 90 -17.92 -0.73 -27.15
CA TRP A 90 -18.80 -0.23 -26.08
C TRP A 90 -18.10 -0.07 -24.73
N GLY A 91 -17.14 -0.94 -24.36
CA GLY A 91 -16.35 -0.80 -23.12
C GLY A 91 -15.14 0.15 -23.23
N SER A 92 -14.51 0.24 -24.39
CA SER A 92 -13.27 0.98 -24.65
C SER A 92 -13.50 2.39 -25.21
N ALA A 93 -14.75 2.78 -25.46
CA ALA A 93 -15.08 4.19 -25.72
C ALA A 93 -15.21 5.01 -24.42
N GLN A 94 -14.99 4.39 -23.26
CA GLN A 94 -14.92 5.04 -21.95
C GLN A 94 -13.66 4.66 -21.13
N PHE A 95 -12.88 3.65 -21.53
CA PHE A 95 -11.65 3.26 -20.82
C PHE A 95 -10.45 4.09 -21.31
N SER A 96 -10.11 5.10 -20.52
CA SER A 96 -8.87 5.87 -20.62
C SER A 96 -7.68 4.93 -20.55
N ARG A 97 -6.96 4.80 -21.67
CA ARG A 97 -5.82 3.87 -21.84
C ARG A 97 -4.61 4.18 -20.93
N ASP A 98 -4.68 5.28 -20.17
CA ASP A 98 -3.62 5.78 -19.32
C ASP A 98 -3.85 5.56 -17.81
N SER A 99 -5.07 5.68 -17.29
CA SER A 99 -5.30 5.63 -15.82
C SER A 99 -5.09 4.24 -15.20
N GLU A 100 -5.50 3.19 -15.90
CA GLU A 100 -5.29 1.81 -15.44
C GLU A 100 -3.80 1.40 -15.50
N ASN A 101 -3.06 1.85 -16.51
CA ASN A 101 -1.61 1.64 -16.60
C ASN A 101 -0.85 2.39 -15.49
N LEU A 102 -1.31 3.60 -15.15
CA LEU A 102 -0.75 4.38 -14.06
C LEU A 102 -0.96 3.68 -12.71
N TYR A 103 -2.15 3.14 -12.45
CA TYR A 103 -2.41 2.35 -11.24
C TYR A 103 -1.35 1.25 -11.03
N TYR A 104 -1.13 0.37 -12.02
CA TYR A 104 -0.18 -0.74 -11.87
C TYR A 104 1.28 -0.29 -11.75
N SER A 105 1.62 0.92 -12.23
CA SER A 105 2.97 1.47 -12.11
C SER A 105 3.29 1.95 -10.68
N TYR A 106 2.25 2.37 -9.96
CA TYR A 106 2.37 2.96 -8.63
C TYR A 106 1.92 2.04 -7.49
N PHE A 107 0.98 1.12 -7.75
CA PHE A 107 0.45 0.20 -6.75
C PHE A 107 1.45 -0.90 -6.41
N GLU A 108 1.78 -0.97 -5.12
CA GLU A 108 2.32 -2.16 -4.48
C GLU A 108 1.63 -2.29 -3.11
N PRO A 109 1.37 -3.51 -2.62
CA PRO A 109 0.80 -3.70 -1.30
C PRO A 109 1.66 -3.04 -0.22
N TYR A 110 1.02 -2.27 0.66
CA TYR A 110 1.69 -1.57 1.76
C TYR A 110 2.44 -2.59 2.64
N PRO A 111 3.72 -2.34 3.00
CA PRO A 111 4.46 -3.30 3.80
C PRO A 111 3.83 -3.42 5.19
N ASN A 112 3.82 -4.64 5.75
CA ASN A 112 3.43 -4.83 7.15
C ASN A 112 4.41 -4.07 8.07
N VAL A 113 3.88 -3.08 8.79
CA VAL A 113 4.58 -2.32 9.84
C VAL A 113 4.00 -2.55 11.23
N VAL A 114 2.94 -3.37 11.35
CA VAL A 114 2.17 -3.57 12.58
C VAL A 114 2.68 -4.76 13.37
N GLU A 115 2.93 -5.88 12.69
CA GLU A 115 3.43 -7.11 13.31
C GLU A 115 4.79 -7.50 12.74
N PRO A 116 5.76 -7.95 13.57
CA PRO A 116 7.04 -8.45 13.14
C PRO A 116 6.88 -9.84 12.55
N ILE A 117 7.83 -10.19 11.68
CA ILE A 117 7.93 -11.54 11.11
C ILE A 117 8.31 -12.53 12.22
N VAL A 118 7.34 -13.07 12.93
CA VAL A 118 7.54 -14.21 13.84
C VAL A 118 7.56 -15.49 13.02
N ARG A 119 8.74 -16.11 12.91
CA ARG A 119 8.96 -17.45 12.33
C ARG A 119 8.41 -18.60 13.19
N SER A 120 7.59 -18.31 14.20
CA SER A 120 7.02 -19.31 15.10
C SER A 120 5.54 -19.52 14.77
N ASP A 121 5.20 -20.76 14.40
CA ASP A 121 3.87 -21.36 14.29
C ASP A 121 2.67 -20.40 14.40
N ALA A 122 2.18 -19.98 13.23
CA ALA A 122 1.02 -19.09 13.10
C ALA A 122 -0.25 -19.63 13.80
N GLU A 123 -0.32 -20.95 14.05
CA GLU A 123 -1.46 -21.58 14.74
C GLU A 123 -1.56 -21.25 16.24
N GLN A 124 -0.48 -20.80 16.89
CA GLN A 124 -0.50 -20.39 18.31
C GLN A 124 -0.62 -18.88 18.51
N SER A 125 -0.42 -18.11 17.44
CA SER A 125 -0.51 -16.66 17.44
C SER A 125 -1.93 -16.27 16.99
N GLY A 126 -2.64 -15.45 17.75
CA GLY A 126 -4.07 -15.15 17.50
C GLY A 126 -4.37 -14.61 16.09
N LEU A 127 -5.65 -14.44 15.77
CA LEU A 127 -6.12 -14.11 14.40
C LEU A 127 -5.39 -12.92 13.75
N SER A 128 -5.04 -11.89 14.51
CA SER A 128 -4.20 -10.76 14.06
C SER A 128 -2.87 -11.21 13.44
N ALA A 129 -2.11 -12.05 14.15
CA ALA A 129 -0.82 -12.54 13.66
C ALA A 129 -1.00 -13.42 12.41
N GLN A 130 -2.08 -14.20 12.33
CA GLN A 130 -2.40 -15.00 11.14
C GLN A 130 -2.76 -14.12 9.94
N ALA A 131 -3.54 -13.05 10.14
CA ALA A 131 -3.90 -12.09 9.11
C ALA A 131 -2.67 -11.45 8.46
N PHE A 132 -1.75 -10.94 9.29
CA PHE A 132 -0.50 -10.36 8.81
C PHE A 132 0.44 -11.41 8.17
N ALA A 133 0.48 -12.63 8.71
CA ALA A 133 1.26 -13.71 8.08
C ALA A 133 0.72 -14.12 6.71
N TRP A 134 -0.60 -14.14 6.50
CA TRP A 134 -1.21 -14.38 5.19
C TRP A 134 -0.93 -13.22 4.25
N TYR A 135 -1.08 -11.98 4.74
CA TYR A 135 -0.80 -10.77 3.97
C TYR A 135 0.63 -10.74 3.42
N GLU A 136 1.62 -11.01 4.27
CA GLU A 136 3.04 -11.04 3.87
C GLU A 136 3.38 -12.17 2.89
N LYS A 137 2.64 -13.28 2.94
CA LYS A 137 2.76 -14.39 1.97
C LYS A 137 2.04 -14.12 0.65
N GLY A 138 1.32 -13.02 0.54
CA GLY A 138 0.46 -12.72 -0.61
C GLY A 138 -0.83 -13.54 -0.65
N GLU A 139 -1.21 -14.20 0.46
CA GLU A 139 -2.48 -14.90 0.60
C GLU A 139 -3.61 -13.91 0.92
N TYR A 140 -3.81 -12.92 0.03
CA TYR A 140 -4.63 -11.74 0.27
C TYR A 140 -6.13 -12.05 0.52
N GLU A 141 -6.67 -13.12 -0.06
CA GLU A 141 -8.08 -13.51 0.22
C GLU A 141 -8.26 -13.88 1.70
N LYS A 142 -7.34 -14.69 2.25
CA LYS A 142 -7.37 -15.06 3.67
C LYS A 142 -7.09 -13.87 4.57
N ALA A 143 -6.17 -13.00 4.16
CA ALA A 143 -5.85 -11.78 4.88
C ALA A 143 -7.07 -10.85 4.95
N ASN A 144 -7.77 -10.64 3.83
CA ASN A 144 -9.00 -9.86 3.77
C ASN A 144 -10.05 -10.37 4.75
N ASP A 145 -10.34 -11.68 4.74
CA ASP A 145 -11.37 -12.27 5.62
C ASP A 145 -11.00 -12.12 7.11
N ALA A 146 -9.72 -12.29 7.42
CA ALA A 146 -9.21 -12.15 8.77
C ALA A 146 -9.25 -10.70 9.26
N PHE A 147 -8.83 -9.74 8.43
CA PHE A 147 -8.89 -8.32 8.77
C PHE A 147 -10.33 -7.81 8.89
N ALA A 148 -11.26 -8.29 8.06
CA ALA A 148 -12.68 -7.99 8.19
C ALA A 148 -13.20 -8.40 9.57
N THR A 149 -12.90 -9.63 9.99
CA THR A 149 -13.27 -10.15 11.31
C THR A 149 -12.65 -9.33 12.45
N LEU A 150 -11.36 -9.02 12.35
CA LEU A 150 -10.65 -8.24 13.37
C LEU A 150 -11.19 -6.81 13.49
N PHE A 151 -11.57 -6.20 12.37
CA PHE A 151 -12.16 -4.87 12.35
C PHE A 151 -13.57 -4.86 12.97
N GLU A 152 -14.40 -5.86 12.68
CA GLU A 152 -15.70 -6.02 13.35
C GLU A 152 -15.56 -6.10 14.88
N GLU A 153 -14.55 -6.83 15.37
CA GLU A 153 -14.31 -7.02 16.80
C GLU A 153 -13.70 -5.78 17.49
N ASN A 154 -12.72 -5.13 16.85
CA ASN A 154 -11.85 -4.18 17.54
C ASN A 154 -11.87 -2.76 16.96
N GLN A 155 -12.48 -2.57 15.77
CA GLN A 155 -12.60 -1.28 15.09
C GLN A 155 -11.27 -0.53 14.93
N LYS A 156 -10.16 -1.25 14.74
CA LYS A 156 -8.83 -0.65 14.58
C LYS A 156 -8.65 -0.17 13.14
N ALA A 157 -8.15 1.06 13.01
CA ALA A 157 -7.81 1.65 11.72
C ALA A 157 -6.83 0.79 10.89
N ALA A 158 -5.88 0.11 11.54
CA ALA A 158 -4.95 -0.79 10.89
C ALA A 158 -5.66 -1.96 10.19
N ASP A 159 -6.56 -2.65 10.89
CA ASP A 159 -7.26 -3.83 10.33
C ASP A 159 -8.07 -3.42 9.09
N LEU A 160 -8.80 -2.31 9.17
CA LEU A 160 -9.53 -1.72 8.04
C LEU A 160 -8.62 -1.36 6.87
N PHE A 161 -7.46 -0.76 7.16
CA PHE A 161 -6.49 -0.36 6.13
C PHE A 161 -5.93 -1.59 5.41
N TYR A 162 -5.40 -2.58 6.14
CA TYR A 162 -4.82 -3.78 5.53
C TYR A 162 -5.86 -4.67 4.85
N GLN A 163 -7.12 -4.65 5.28
CA GLN A 163 -8.23 -5.24 4.54
C GLN A 163 -8.35 -4.59 3.15
N ALA A 164 -8.40 -3.25 3.09
CA ALA A 164 -8.50 -2.53 1.83
C ALA A 164 -7.31 -2.80 0.89
N ILE A 165 -6.08 -2.83 1.43
CA ILE A 165 -4.90 -3.15 0.62
C ILE A 165 -4.97 -4.59 0.09
N SER A 166 -5.46 -5.54 0.89
CA SER A 166 -5.67 -6.93 0.45
C SER A 166 -6.65 -6.99 -0.72
N LEU A 167 -7.76 -6.25 -0.65
CA LEU A 167 -8.73 -6.16 -1.76
C LEU A 167 -8.10 -5.55 -3.02
N MET A 168 -7.33 -4.47 -2.89
CA MET A 168 -6.62 -3.89 -4.04
C MET A 168 -5.62 -4.87 -4.66
N ALA A 169 -4.91 -5.65 -3.85
CA ALA A 169 -3.98 -6.68 -4.32
C ALA A 169 -4.67 -7.85 -5.04
N LEU A 170 -5.97 -8.05 -4.76
CA LEU A 170 -6.86 -8.99 -5.44
C LEU A 170 -7.56 -8.38 -6.67
N ASP A 171 -7.17 -7.17 -7.07
CA ASP A 171 -7.79 -6.42 -8.16
C ASP A 171 -9.24 -5.96 -7.89
N ARG A 172 -9.66 -5.95 -6.61
CA ARG A 172 -11.00 -5.60 -6.13
C ARG A 172 -11.05 -4.16 -5.59
N SER A 173 -10.50 -3.20 -6.33
CA SER A 173 -10.39 -1.80 -5.88
C SER A 173 -11.74 -1.13 -5.60
N ALA A 174 -12.79 -1.45 -6.37
CA ALA A 174 -14.15 -0.98 -6.08
C ALA A 174 -14.63 -1.33 -4.66
N GLU A 175 -14.24 -2.48 -4.12
CA GLU A 175 -14.58 -2.91 -2.76
C GLU A 175 -13.66 -2.26 -1.70
N ALA A 176 -12.44 -1.90 -2.08
CA ALA A 176 -11.47 -1.26 -1.19
C ALA A 176 -11.80 0.22 -0.93
N ILE A 177 -12.34 0.95 -1.91
CA ILE A 177 -12.69 2.38 -1.82
C ILE A 177 -13.49 2.71 -0.54
N PRO A 178 -14.65 2.08 -0.25
CA PRO A 178 -15.43 2.43 0.93
C PRO A 178 -14.72 2.13 2.26
N LEU A 179 -13.75 1.20 2.28
CA LEU A 179 -12.93 0.94 3.48
C LEU A 179 -11.88 2.02 3.70
N LEU A 180 -11.27 2.51 2.62
CA LEU A 180 -10.28 3.59 2.66
C LEU A 180 -10.92 4.94 2.99
N GLU A 181 -12.14 5.20 2.50
CA GLU A 181 -12.92 6.40 2.83
C GLU A 181 -13.30 6.49 4.32
N GLN A 182 -13.36 5.35 5.01
CA GLN A 182 -13.67 5.28 6.44
C GLN A 182 -12.48 5.63 7.35
N GLN A 183 -11.27 5.74 6.79
CA GLN A 183 -10.06 6.15 7.54
C GLN A 183 -10.17 7.63 7.92
N LYS A 184 -9.93 7.93 9.20
CA LYS A 184 -10.06 9.27 9.76
C LYS A 184 -8.74 10.00 9.74
N GLU A 185 -8.78 11.33 9.72
CA GLU A 185 -7.58 12.17 9.66
C GLU A 185 -6.64 11.96 10.85
N GLU A 186 -7.17 11.55 12.00
CA GLU A 186 -6.41 11.27 13.21
C GLU A 186 -5.73 9.88 13.20
N ASP A 187 -6.09 9.01 12.27
CA ASP A 187 -5.52 7.66 12.18
C ASP A 187 -4.09 7.71 11.64
N SER A 188 -3.17 6.95 12.23
CA SER A 188 -1.76 6.91 11.80
C SER A 188 -1.57 6.42 10.35
N PHE A 189 -2.59 5.79 9.77
CA PHE A 189 -2.60 5.30 8.39
C PHE A 189 -3.22 6.29 7.39
N TYR A 190 -3.69 7.45 7.84
CA TYR A 190 -4.50 8.34 7.01
C TYR A 190 -3.81 8.81 5.71
N GLU A 191 -2.56 9.29 5.79
CA GLU A 191 -1.81 9.71 4.60
C GLU A 191 -1.66 8.54 3.61
N ALA A 192 -1.32 7.35 4.10
CA ALA A 192 -1.24 6.15 3.28
C ALA A 192 -2.61 5.78 2.71
N ALA A 193 -3.68 5.86 3.49
CA ALA A 193 -5.04 5.59 3.03
C ALA A 193 -5.46 6.54 1.90
N GLN A 194 -5.14 7.83 1.98
CA GLN A 194 -5.41 8.78 0.89
C GLN A 194 -4.62 8.42 -0.38
N TRP A 195 -3.37 7.98 -0.25
CA TRP A 195 -2.59 7.48 -1.38
C TRP A 195 -3.23 6.25 -2.04
N TYR A 196 -3.58 5.23 -1.26
CA TYR A 196 -4.21 4.03 -1.81
C TYR A 196 -5.62 4.29 -2.33
N LEU A 197 -6.36 5.23 -1.73
CA LEU A 197 -7.66 5.66 -2.21
C LEU A 197 -7.54 6.33 -3.58
N ALA A 198 -6.52 7.18 -3.77
CA ALA A 198 -6.22 7.75 -5.08
C ALA A 198 -5.94 6.67 -6.13
N LEU A 199 -5.10 5.68 -5.79
CA LEU A 199 -4.80 4.56 -6.68
C LEU A 199 -6.04 3.73 -7.01
N ALA A 200 -6.88 3.42 -6.01
CA ALA A 200 -8.12 2.70 -6.20
C ALA A 200 -9.07 3.46 -7.15
N TYR A 201 -9.22 4.78 -6.95
CA TYR A 201 -10.01 5.62 -7.85
C TYR A 201 -9.44 5.66 -9.27
N LEU A 202 -8.11 5.72 -9.46
CA LEU A 202 -7.51 5.66 -10.80
C LEU A 202 -7.83 4.35 -11.53
N LYS A 203 -7.75 3.22 -10.80
CA LYS A 203 -8.10 1.91 -11.36
C LYS A 203 -9.56 1.87 -11.81
N GLU A 204 -10.46 2.49 -11.03
CA GLU A 204 -11.89 2.58 -11.36
C GLU A 204 -12.24 3.72 -12.34
N GLY A 205 -11.24 4.40 -12.94
CA GLY A 205 -11.45 5.49 -13.89
C GLY A 205 -11.98 6.79 -13.29
N GLN A 206 -11.94 6.93 -11.95
CA GLN A 206 -12.42 8.07 -11.19
C GLN A 206 -11.32 9.12 -10.99
N GLU A 207 -10.76 9.65 -12.09
CA GLU A 207 -9.58 10.53 -12.07
C GLU A 207 -9.76 11.78 -11.19
N SER A 208 -10.95 12.41 -11.21
CA SER A 208 -11.22 13.61 -10.40
C SER A 208 -11.08 13.33 -8.90
N GLN A 209 -11.62 12.20 -8.44
CA GLN A 209 -11.51 11.76 -7.04
C GLN A 209 -10.08 11.36 -6.70
N ALA A 210 -9.38 10.68 -7.63
CA ALA A 210 -7.98 10.36 -7.46
C ALA A 210 -7.12 11.61 -7.25
N ARG A 211 -7.29 12.63 -8.10
CA ARG A 211 -6.59 13.92 -7.97
C ARG A 211 -6.88 14.58 -6.63
N PHE A 212 -8.14 14.59 -6.20
CA PHE A 212 -8.50 15.16 -4.89
C PHE A 212 -7.71 14.49 -3.75
N CYS A 213 -7.65 13.15 -3.73
CA CYS A 213 -6.87 12.41 -2.74
C CYS A 213 -5.36 12.68 -2.85
N LEU A 214 -4.80 12.71 -4.06
CA LEU A 214 -3.38 13.03 -4.29
C LEU A 214 -3.01 14.43 -3.80
N GLU A 215 -3.89 15.41 -3.95
CA GLU A 215 -3.64 16.76 -3.43
C GLU A 215 -3.55 16.79 -1.91
N ARG A 216 -4.36 15.97 -1.21
CA ARG A 216 -4.26 15.83 0.25
C ARG A 216 -2.93 15.19 0.66
N VAL A 217 -2.48 14.17 -0.07
CA VAL A 217 -1.17 13.53 0.17
C VAL A 217 -0.03 14.51 -0.09
N ARG A 218 -0.13 15.32 -1.15
CA ARG A 218 0.84 16.38 -1.45
C ARG A 218 0.92 17.38 -0.29
N GLU A 219 -0.22 17.91 0.15
CA GLU A 219 -0.34 18.94 1.18
C GLU A 219 0.12 18.47 2.57
N ALA A 220 -0.04 17.19 2.89
CA ALA A 220 0.49 16.60 4.12
C ALA A 220 2.01 16.72 4.23
N GLY A 221 2.73 16.84 3.11
CA GLY A 221 4.19 17.01 3.07
C GLY A 221 4.96 15.82 3.64
N GLY A 222 4.29 14.67 3.79
CA GLY A 222 4.85 13.43 4.30
C GLY A 222 5.64 12.67 3.24
N PHE A 223 5.92 11.41 3.52
CA PHE A 223 6.78 10.59 2.68
C PHE A 223 6.18 10.38 1.27
N LEU A 224 4.87 10.22 1.18
CA LEU A 224 4.17 9.93 -0.09
C LEU A 224 3.93 11.20 -0.93
N SER A 225 4.23 12.39 -0.38
CA SER A 225 4.03 13.68 -1.06
C SER A 225 4.80 13.76 -2.39
N SER A 226 6.04 13.27 -2.44
CA SER A 226 6.83 13.23 -3.67
C SER A 226 6.18 12.37 -4.76
N GLN A 227 5.77 11.15 -4.41
CA GLN A 227 5.08 10.23 -5.32
C GLN A 227 3.72 10.78 -5.77
N ALA A 228 3.01 11.49 -4.89
CA ALA A 228 1.76 12.17 -5.24
C ALA A 228 1.98 13.29 -6.26
N ILE A 229 3.02 14.09 -6.12
CA ILE A 229 3.40 15.13 -7.09
C ILE A 229 3.72 14.50 -8.45
N ASP A 230 4.52 13.43 -8.47
CA ASP A 230 4.89 12.75 -9.70
C ASP A 230 3.66 12.20 -10.42
N LEU A 231 2.77 11.52 -9.69
CA LEU A 231 1.54 10.97 -10.26
C LEU A 231 0.58 12.08 -10.75
N LEU A 232 0.44 13.18 -10.02
CA LEU A 232 -0.34 14.34 -10.47
C LEU A 232 0.20 14.91 -11.79
N ASN A 233 1.53 15.04 -11.92
CA ASN A 233 2.16 15.51 -13.14
C ASN A 233 1.92 14.54 -14.30
N GLU A 234 1.98 13.23 -14.07
CA GLU A 234 1.69 12.22 -15.09
C GLU A 234 0.23 12.33 -15.57
N LEU A 235 -0.73 12.50 -14.66
CA LEU A 235 -2.14 12.68 -15.01
C LEU A 235 -2.40 13.97 -15.82
N ASP A 236 -1.61 15.02 -15.62
CA ASP A 236 -1.70 16.26 -16.42
C ASP A 236 -1.12 16.10 -17.83
N ASN A 237 -0.15 15.21 -18.02
CA ASN A 237 0.49 14.95 -19.30
C ASN A 237 -0.28 13.95 -20.19
N THR A 238 -1.27 13.25 -19.65
CA THR A 238 -2.13 12.29 -20.39
C THR A 238 -3.37 12.94 -21.05
N LYS A 239 -3.46 14.28 -21.07
CA LYS A 239 -4.51 15.06 -21.77
C LYS A 239 -4.12 15.45 -23.18
#